data_AF-A0A2D8LG23-F1
#
_entry.id   AF-A0A2D8LG23-F1
#
_cell.length_a   1.000
_cell.length_b   1.000
_cell.length_c   1.000
_cell.angle_alpha   90.00
_cell.angle_beta   90.00
_cell.angle_gamma   90.00
#
_symmetry.space_group_name_H-M   'P 1'
#
loop_
_entity.id
_entity.type
_entity.pdbx_description
1 polymer ?
#
loop_
_entity_poly.entity_id
_entity_poly.type
_entity_poly.pdbx_seq_one_letter_code
_entity_poly.pdbx_strand_id
1 'polypeptide(L)'
;MRLIWILCATFILFSCQENVKKETTMKEDVFALADDTFNGRQTGTEGELQAATYIEDRFKEIGLVPKGYQNNYTQTFTFRPSSNPHEQAEFTGLKSDSTLTGTNVIGFIDNKASTTVVIGAHYDHLGMGGEGSLYREEKPAVHNDADDNASGVAVMLNLASKLMDATAENTKDNNYLFIAFSGEEMGLLGSNYFVKNSTVDKNGITYMINMDMVGRLNEENTIAVHGVGTSPIFKQTLFANNDYGLTIAEHNSGIGPSDHTSFYLADIPVLHFFTGQHEDYHKPGDDAEKLNYEGMQKISDYIHAIIVDLNDDGKLAFRKTKDESEEVPRFKVGLGVVPDYLFTGEGMRIDGVSEDKPAQKAGLLKGDIVKKLGAFEVIDMMSYMKALATFEEGQTTKVVIEREGAKQEVEVTF
;
A
#
# COMPACT_ATOMS: atom_id res chain seq x y z
N MET A 1 64.44 -58.98 -12.68
CA MET A 1 63.88 -57.69 -13.12
C MET A 1 62.43 -57.89 -13.55
N ARG A 2 61.45 -57.50 -12.72
CA ARG A 2 60.04 -57.37 -13.12
C ARG A 2 59.57 -55.99 -12.62
N LEU A 3 59.32 -55.09 -13.56
CA LEU A 3 58.79 -53.75 -13.33
C LEU A 3 57.29 -53.85 -13.03
N ILE A 4 56.86 -53.27 -11.91
CA ILE A 4 55.46 -53.04 -11.57
C ILE A 4 55.17 -51.57 -11.90
N TRP A 5 54.23 -51.33 -12.80
CA TRP A 5 53.69 -50.00 -13.08
C TRP A 5 52.53 -49.73 -12.11
N ILE A 6 52.67 -48.72 -11.26
CA ILE A 6 51.59 -48.20 -10.42
C ILE A 6 50.96 -47.03 -11.17
N LEU A 7 49.70 -47.20 -11.56
CA LEU A 7 48.87 -46.16 -12.17
C LEU A 7 48.21 -45.38 -11.02
N CYS A 8 48.68 -44.16 -10.73
CA CYS A 8 48.00 -43.24 -9.81
C CYS A 8 46.78 -42.62 -10.52
N ALA A 9 45.58 -43.01 -10.10
CA ALA A 9 44.34 -42.33 -10.48
C ALA A 9 44.11 -41.13 -9.55
N THR A 10 44.32 -39.93 -10.07
CA THR A 10 43.94 -38.68 -9.41
C THR A 10 42.43 -38.48 -9.49
N PHE A 11 41.73 -38.71 -8.38
CA PHE A 11 40.34 -38.30 -8.22
C PHE A 11 40.29 -36.77 -8.02
N ILE A 12 39.80 -36.05 -9.02
CA ILE A 12 39.45 -34.64 -8.89
C ILE A 12 38.08 -34.59 -8.21
N LEU A 13 38.07 -34.27 -6.91
CA LEU A 13 36.86 -33.92 -6.19
C LEU A 13 36.41 -32.53 -6.67
N PHE A 14 35.42 -32.48 -7.55
CA PHE A 14 34.67 -31.25 -7.80
C PHE A 14 33.82 -30.97 -6.56
N SER A 15 34.26 -30.03 -5.74
CA SER A 15 33.42 -29.42 -4.70
C SER A 15 32.41 -28.50 -5.39
N CYS A 16 31.20 -29.00 -5.62
CA CYS A 16 30.04 -28.13 -5.84
C CYS A 16 29.75 -27.41 -4.52
N GLN A 17 30.37 -26.25 -4.29
CA GLN A 17 29.76 -25.27 -3.40
C GLN A 17 28.53 -24.74 -4.13
N GLU A 18 27.34 -25.25 -3.78
CA GLU A 18 26.12 -24.50 -4.05
C GLU A 18 26.27 -23.15 -3.35
N ASN A 19 26.50 -22.10 -4.13
CA ASN A 19 26.30 -20.74 -3.65
C ASN A 19 24.79 -20.57 -3.48
N VAL A 20 24.28 -21.00 -2.33
CA VAL A 20 22.94 -20.65 -1.88
C VAL A 20 22.97 -19.14 -1.68
N LYS A 21 22.53 -18.39 -2.69
CA LYS A 21 22.35 -16.95 -2.60
C LYS A 21 21.30 -16.74 -1.51
N LYS A 22 21.70 -16.15 -0.37
CA LYS A 22 20.78 -15.83 0.71
C LYS A 22 19.70 -14.90 0.13
N GLU A 23 18.45 -15.31 0.18
CA GLU A 23 17.33 -14.48 -0.25
C GLU A 23 17.11 -13.36 0.77
N THR A 24 17.01 -12.12 0.27
CA THR A 24 16.67 -10.96 1.09
C THR A 24 15.22 -11.07 1.55
N THR A 25 15.00 -10.95 2.85
CA THR A 25 13.68 -11.07 3.49
C THR A 25 12.91 -9.76 3.42
N MET A 26 11.57 -9.82 3.49
CA MET A 26 10.74 -8.60 3.59
C MET A 26 11.14 -7.70 4.76
N LYS A 27 11.62 -8.28 5.86
CA LYS A 27 12.14 -7.51 6.99
C LYS A 27 13.38 -6.71 6.59
N GLU A 28 14.33 -7.33 5.91
CA GLU A 28 15.51 -6.61 5.39
C GLU A 28 15.11 -5.53 4.37
N ASP A 29 14.09 -5.78 3.54
CA ASP A 29 13.55 -4.80 2.59
C ASP A 29 12.94 -3.58 3.30
N VAL A 30 12.08 -3.79 4.31
CA VAL A 30 11.49 -2.69 5.11
C VAL A 30 12.57 -1.89 5.83
N PHE A 31 13.50 -2.57 6.53
CA PHE A 31 14.56 -1.90 7.29
C PHE A 31 15.45 -1.03 6.40
N ALA A 32 15.70 -1.45 5.15
CA ALA A 32 16.47 -0.64 4.22
C ALA A 32 15.69 0.57 3.71
N LEU A 33 14.42 0.38 3.34
CA LEU A 33 13.58 1.45 2.80
C LEU A 33 13.24 2.51 3.86
N ALA A 34 12.96 2.09 5.09
CA ALA A 34 12.61 2.93 6.23
C ALA A 34 13.83 3.42 7.04
N ASP A 35 15.03 3.36 6.47
CA ASP A 35 16.24 3.86 7.13
C ASP A 35 16.30 5.40 7.07
N ASP A 36 16.66 6.04 8.17
CA ASP A 36 16.83 7.50 8.29
C ASP A 36 17.72 8.09 7.17
N THR A 37 18.67 7.32 6.64
CA THR A 37 19.56 7.78 5.56
C THR A 37 18.81 8.09 4.26
N PHE A 38 17.61 7.55 4.06
CA PHE A 38 16.74 7.86 2.92
C PHE A 38 15.86 9.08 3.17
N ASN A 39 16.01 9.76 4.32
CA ASN A 39 15.37 11.05 4.65
C ASN A 39 13.87 11.09 4.33
N GLY A 40 13.14 10.00 4.63
CA GLY A 40 11.70 9.87 4.44
C GLY A 40 11.20 9.88 3.00
N ARG A 41 12.09 9.61 2.03
CA ARG A 41 11.75 9.28 0.63
C ARG A 41 10.81 10.28 -0.07
N GLN A 42 10.90 11.57 0.25
CA GLN A 42 10.04 12.57 -0.37
C GLN A 42 10.25 12.65 -1.88
N THR A 43 9.15 12.66 -2.63
CA THR A 43 9.18 12.72 -4.09
C THR A 43 10.07 13.84 -4.62
N GLY A 44 10.99 13.51 -5.53
CA GLY A 44 11.95 14.43 -6.13
C GLY A 44 13.18 14.76 -5.29
N THR A 45 13.37 14.10 -4.14
CA THR A 45 14.57 14.25 -3.29
C THR A 45 15.63 13.18 -3.56
N GLU A 46 16.84 13.39 -3.05
CA GLU A 46 17.91 12.37 -3.10
C GLU A 46 17.51 11.09 -2.37
N GLY A 47 16.76 11.21 -1.27
CA GLY A 47 16.27 10.07 -0.48
C GLY A 47 15.33 9.16 -1.27
N GLU A 48 14.43 9.74 -2.05
CA GLU A 48 13.60 8.99 -3.00
C GLU A 48 14.47 8.30 -4.05
N LEU A 49 15.47 8.96 -4.63
CA LEU A 49 16.34 8.35 -5.64
C LEU A 49 17.18 7.18 -5.07
N GLN A 50 17.60 7.27 -3.81
CA GLN A 50 18.25 6.18 -3.09
C GLN A 50 17.31 4.98 -2.93
N ALA A 51 16.07 5.21 -2.50
CA ALA A 51 15.05 4.17 -2.42
C ALA A 51 14.74 3.56 -3.79
N ALA A 52 14.63 4.38 -4.84
CA ALA A 52 14.42 3.90 -6.21
C ALA A 52 15.57 3.00 -6.69
N THR A 53 16.81 3.37 -6.37
CA THR A 53 18.01 2.57 -6.69
C THR A 53 17.99 1.24 -5.93
N TYR A 54 17.62 1.27 -4.65
CA TYR A 54 17.47 0.06 -3.85
C TYR A 54 16.45 -0.91 -4.48
N ILE A 55 15.26 -0.42 -4.84
CA ILE A 55 14.20 -1.22 -5.46
C ILE A 55 14.65 -1.77 -6.83
N GLU A 56 15.32 -0.95 -7.64
CA GLU A 56 15.91 -1.39 -8.90
C GLU A 56 16.89 -2.55 -8.70
N ASP A 57 17.77 -2.46 -7.71
CA ASP A 57 18.74 -3.51 -7.41
C ASP A 57 18.08 -4.78 -6.88
N ARG A 58 17.00 -4.65 -6.08
CA ARG A 58 16.18 -5.79 -5.67
C ARG A 58 15.49 -6.46 -6.85
N PHE A 59 14.93 -5.70 -7.79
CA PHE A 59 14.37 -6.25 -9.03
C PHE A 59 15.41 -7.01 -9.86
N LYS A 60 16.63 -6.49 -9.99
CA LYS A 60 17.75 -7.22 -10.64
C LYS A 60 18.13 -8.48 -9.88
N GLU A 61 18.14 -8.42 -8.55
CA GLU A 61 18.51 -9.53 -7.69
C GLU A 61 17.56 -10.72 -7.85
N ILE A 62 16.25 -10.42 -7.94
CA ILE A 62 15.16 -11.37 -8.19
C ILE A 62 15.22 -11.91 -9.62
N GLY A 63 15.68 -11.10 -10.58
CA GLY A 63 15.82 -11.48 -11.98
C GLY A 63 14.72 -10.92 -12.89
N LEU A 64 14.00 -9.89 -12.44
CA LEU A 64 13.05 -9.18 -13.29
C LEU A 64 13.78 -8.52 -14.46
N VAL A 65 13.05 -8.23 -15.55
CA VAL A 65 13.58 -7.41 -16.65
C VAL A 65 13.05 -5.97 -16.56
N PRO A 66 13.82 -4.96 -16.97
CA PRO A 66 13.38 -3.58 -16.94
C PRO A 66 12.20 -3.32 -17.89
N LYS A 67 11.23 -2.52 -17.45
CA LYS A 67 10.09 -2.07 -18.27
C LYS A 67 9.76 -0.59 -18.12
N GLY A 68 10.70 0.21 -17.62
CA GLY A 68 10.67 1.66 -17.68
C GLY A 68 11.08 2.20 -19.06
N TYR A 69 11.49 3.47 -19.10
CA TYR A 69 11.91 4.10 -20.34
C TYR A 69 13.27 3.61 -20.81
N GLN A 70 13.45 3.54 -22.13
CA GLN A 70 14.72 3.20 -22.77
C GLN A 70 15.32 1.85 -22.31
N ASN A 71 14.46 0.87 -21.99
CA ASN A 71 14.85 -0.43 -21.42
C ASN A 71 15.58 -0.32 -20.07
N ASN A 72 15.29 0.71 -19.28
CA ASN A 72 15.70 0.82 -17.88
C ASN A 72 14.55 0.48 -16.94
N TYR A 73 14.81 0.32 -15.64
CA TYR A 73 13.75 0.12 -14.64
C TYR A 73 12.96 1.41 -14.37
N THR A 74 13.53 2.58 -14.63
CA THR A 74 12.91 3.84 -14.24
C THR A 74 12.00 4.44 -15.31
N GLN A 75 10.86 4.98 -14.87
CA GLN A 75 9.98 5.85 -15.65
C GLN A 75 9.89 7.19 -14.91
N THR A 76 10.65 8.17 -15.37
CA THR A 76 10.67 9.50 -14.77
C THR A 76 9.60 10.40 -15.35
N PHE A 77 9.04 11.28 -14.52
CA PHE A 77 8.08 12.30 -14.93
C PHE A 77 8.35 13.60 -14.19
N THR A 78 8.22 14.72 -14.89
CA THR A 78 8.42 16.05 -14.29
C THR A 78 7.06 16.73 -14.11
N PHE A 79 6.87 17.36 -12.96
CA PHE A 79 5.62 18.03 -12.62
C PHE A 79 5.88 19.34 -11.88
N ARG A 80 4.91 20.25 -11.93
CA ARG A 80 4.88 21.45 -11.09
C ARG A 80 4.01 21.14 -9.87
N PRO A 81 4.57 21.16 -8.64
CA PRO A 81 3.76 21.06 -7.44
C PRO A 81 2.71 22.16 -7.44
N SER A 82 1.47 21.82 -7.13
CA SER A 82 0.43 22.82 -6.94
C SER A 82 0.63 23.49 -5.58
N SER A 83 0.55 24.82 -5.52
CA SER A 83 0.46 25.55 -4.25
C SER A 83 -0.96 25.60 -3.69
N ASN A 84 -1.93 25.06 -4.42
CA ASN A 84 -3.34 25.01 -4.07
C ASN A 84 -3.79 23.54 -3.90
N PRO A 85 -4.23 23.13 -2.70
CA PRO A 85 -4.70 21.77 -2.42
C PRO A 85 -5.88 21.29 -3.29
N HIS A 86 -6.55 22.21 -4.01
CA HIS A 86 -7.68 21.90 -4.88
C HIS A 86 -7.33 21.88 -6.37
N GLU A 87 -6.06 22.10 -6.73
CA GLU A 87 -5.60 22.13 -8.12
C GLU A 87 -4.66 20.97 -8.38
N GLN A 88 -4.92 20.21 -9.45
CA GLN A 88 -4.11 19.05 -9.81
C GLN A 88 -2.71 19.49 -10.27
N ALA A 89 -1.68 18.76 -9.87
CA ALA A 89 -0.33 19.00 -10.36
C ALA A 89 -0.28 18.85 -11.90
N GLU A 90 0.41 19.79 -12.56
CA GLU A 90 0.56 19.77 -14.02
C GLU A 90 1.84 19.03 -14.41
N PHE A 91 1.71 17.95 -15.19
CA PHE A 91 2.87 17.28 -15.80
C PHE A 91 3.48 18.15 -16.90
N THR A 92 4.80 18.28 -16.90
CA THR A 92 5.57 19.07 -17.87
C THR A 92 6.76 18.26 -18.38
N GLY A 93 7.13 18.44 -19.65
CA GLY A 93 8.37 17.86 -20.21
C GLY A 93 9.61 18.72 -19.96
N LEU A 94 9.46 19.90 -19.36
CA LEU A 94 10.54 20.87 -19.17
C LEU A 94 10.90 20.99 -17.69
N LYS A 95 12.16 20.69 -17.36
CA LYS A 95 12.74 21.00 -16.05
C LYS A 95 12.97 22.50 -15.92
N SER A 96 12.51 23.06 -14.81
CA SER A 96 12.74 24.44 -14.39
C SER A 96 12.87 24.49 -12.87
N ASP A 97 13.30 25.63 -12.31
CA ASP A 97 13.51 25.78 -10.86
C ASP A 97 12.25 25.53 -10.01
N SER A 98 11.06 25.56 -10.62
CA SER A 98 9.77 25.30 -9.96
C SER A 98 9.18 23.91 -10.25
N THR A 99 9.96 22.95 -10.77
CA THR A 99 9.48 21.59 -11.09
C THR A 99 10.22 20.54 -10.29
N LEU A 100 9.50 19.51 -9.86
CA LEU A 100 10.06 18.30 -9.28
C LEU A 100 10.03 17.16 -10.31
N THR A 101 10.83 16.11 -10.09
CA THR A 101 10.84 14.92 -10.93
C THR A 101 10.59 13.70 -10.05
N GLY A 102 9.48 13.02 -10.27
CA GLY A 102 9.20 11.71 -9.68
C GLY A 102 9.75 10.57 -10.54
N THR A 103 9.95 9.41 -9.94
CA THR A 103 10.60 8.25 -10.57
C THR A 103 9.86 6.95 -10.26
N ASN A 104 8.93 6.52 -11.13
CA ASN A 104 8.41 5.15 -10.99
C ASN A 104 9.53 4.12 -11.26
N VAL A 105 9.56 3.02 -10.50
CA VAL A 105 10.50 1.90 -10.72
C VAL A 105 9.72 0.67 -11.15
N ILE A 106 10.06 0.10 -12.31
CA ILE A 106 9.24 -0.86 -13.05
C ILE A 106 10.06 -2.09 -13.43
N GLY A 107 9.73 -3.22 -12.79
CA GLY A 107 10.24 -4.55 -13.12
C GLY A 107 9.18 -5.40 -13.82
N PHE A 108 9.60 -6.40 -14.58
CA PHE A 108 8.68 -7.19 -15.40
C PHE A 108 9.08 -8.66 -15.50
N ILE A 109 8.08 -9.53 -15.51
CA ILE A 109 8.18 -10.95 -15.87
C ILE A 109 7.49 -11.13 -17.21
N ASP A 110 8.28 -11.49 -18.24
CA ASP A 110 7.81 -11.69 -19.61
C ASP A 110 7.59 -13.19 -19.89
N ASN A 111 6.38 -13.67 -19.57
CA ASN A 111 5.96 -15.04 -19.87
C ASN A 111 5.46 -15.21 -21.31
N LYS A 112 5.54 -14.15 -22.15
CA LYS A 112 4.98 -14.11 -23.52
C LYS A 112 3.46 -14.29 -23.56
N ALA A 113 2.78 -13.98 -22.46
CA ALA A 113 1.33 -14.03 -22.37
C ALA A 113 0.66 -12.84 -23.07
N SER A 114 -0.63 -12.98 -23.39
CA SER A 114 -1.43 -11.88 -23.96
C SER A 114 -1.89 -10.85 -22.93
N THR A 115 -1.93 -11.24 -21.65
CA THR A 115 -2.41 -10.41 -20.54
C THR A 115 -1.27 -10.08 -19.58
N THR A 116 -1.41 -8.96 -18.88
CA THR A 116 -0.46 -8.49 -17.87
C THR A 116 -1.20 -8.18 -16.58
N VAL A 117 -0.73 -8.71 -15.46
CA VAL A 117 -1.17 -8.32 -14.12
C VAL A 117 -0.22 -7.24 -13.61
N VAL A 118 -0.77 -6.15 -13.08
CA VAL A 118 0.03 -5.09 -12.43
C VAL A 118 0.00 -5.32 -10.92
N ILE A 119 1.16 -5.32 -10.28
CA ILE A 119 1.32 -5.43 -8.82
C ILE A 119 2.10 -4.20 -8.40
N GLY A 120 1.52 -3.36 -7.54
CA GLY A 120 2.11 -2.08 -7.18
C GLY A 120 1.98 -1.71 -5.72
N ALA A 121 2.86 -0.79 -5.33
CA ALA A 121 2.88 -0.08 -4.06
C ALA A 121 3.61 1.25 -4.30
N HIS A 122 3.26 2.34 -3.61
CA HIS A 122 4.12 3.52 -3.66
C HIS A 122 5.33 3.33 -2.74
N TYR A 123 6.40 4.07 -3.03
CA TYR A 123 7.63 4.01 -2.24
C TYR A 123 8.06 5.40 -1.74
N ASP A 124 7.45 6.46 -2.25
CA ASP A 124 7.66 7.81 -1.71
C ASP A 124 6.89 8.01 -0.41
N HIS A 125 7.33 9.00 0.37
CA HIS A 125 6.62 9.43 1.57
C HIS A 125 6.85 10.93 1.87
N LEU A 126 6.57 11.42 3.08
CA LEU A 126 6.54 12.83 3.48
C LEU A 126 7.91 13.46 3.83
N GLY A 127 9.01 12.73 3.77
CA GLY A 127 10.35 13.27 4.04
C GLY A 127 10.57 13.72 5.49
N MET A 128 10.75 15.03 5.70
CA MET A 128 10.87 15.62 7.04
C MET A 128 9.52 16.07 7.63
N GLY A 129 8.41 15.67 6.99
CA GLY A 129 7.04 16.10 7.28
C GLY A 129 6.62 17.32 6.46
N GLY A 130 5.61 18.06 6.94
CA GLY A 130 5.04 19.22 6.25
C GLY A 130 3.55 19.06 5.98
N GLU A 131 3.11 19.38 4.76
CA GLU A 131 1.76 19.09 4.31
C GLU A 131 1.53 17.57 4.35
N GLY A 132 0.36 17.13 4.82
CA GLY A 132 0.06 15.71 5.07
C GLY A 132 0.52 15.17 6.43
N SER A 133 1.58 15.72 7.04
CA SER A 133 2.10 15.23 8.31
C SER A 133 1.12 15.43 9.47
N LEU A 134 1.00 14.42 10.34
CA LEU A 134 0.23 14.46 11.58
C LEU A 134 1.10 14.73 12.81
N TYR A 135 2.41 14.91 12.62
CA TYR A 135 3.35 15.29 13.65
C TYR A 135 3.25 16.81 13.95
N ARG A 136 3.28 17.17 15.24
CA ARG A 136 2.98 18.54 15.71
C ARG A 136 4.06 19.14 16.61
N GLU A 137 5.18 18.45 16.79
CA GLU A 137 6.29 18.99 17.57
C GLU A 137 7.04 20.11 16.83
N GLU A 138 7.76 20.94 17.60
CA GLU A 138 8.44 22.13 17.06
C GLU A 138 9.59 21.81 16.09
N LYS A 139 10.18 20.62 16.18
CA LYS A 139 11.34 20.23 15.36
C LYS A 139 10.91 19.24 14.29
N PRO A 140 11.17 19.52 13.00
CA PRO A 140 10.98 18.54 11.93
C PRO A 140 11.73 17.25 12.25
N ALA A 141 11.11 16.12 11.92
CA ALA A 141 11.66 14.79 12.11
C ALA A 141 11.38 13.96 10.87
N VAL A 142 12.27 12.99 10.60
CA VAL A 142 12.14 12.09 9.47
C VAL A 142 10.87 11.25 9.62
N HIS A 143 10.12 11.13 8.55
CA HIS A 143 8.97 10.26 8.37
C HIS A 143 9.48 9.03 7.61
N ASN A 144 9.94 8.03 8.37
CA ASN A 144 10.55 6.79 7.82
C ASN A 144 9.51 5.88 7.17
N ASP A 145 8.30 5.92 7.69
CA ASP A 145 7.09 5.24 7.24
C ASP A 145 7.33 3.83 6.72
N ALA A 146 7.66 2.99 7.68
CA ALA A 146 7.86 1.58 7.50
C ALA A 146 6.58 0.87 7.06
N ASP A 147 5.42 1.26 7.60
CA ASP A 147 4.14 0.77 7.13
C ASP A 147 3.70 1.50 5.87
N ASP A 148 3.90 2.82 5.80
CA ASP A 148 3.43 3.73 4.74
C ASP A 148 4.55 4.28 3.80
N ASN A 149 5.07 3.55 2.84
CA ASN A 149 4.58 2.27 2.35
C ASN A 149 5.73 1.30 2.04
N ALA A 150 6.78 1.33 2.89
CA ALA A 150 7.86 0.34 2.77
C ALA A 150 7.33 -1.10 2.92
N SER A 151 6.26 -1.30 3.70
CA SER A 151 5.57 -2.60 3.86
C SER A 151 4.99 -3.12 2.54
N GLY A 152 4.29 -2.28 1.77
CA GLY A 152 3.71 -2.64 0.47
C GLY A 152 4.79 -2.96 -0.55
N VAL A 153 5.87 -2.17 -0.59
CA VAL A 153 7.03 -2.45 -1.46
C VAL A 153 7.68 -3.78 -1.10
N ALA A 154 7.87 -4.08 0.19
CA ALA A 154 8.45 -5.36 0.61
C ALA A 154 7.56 -6.56 0.24
N VAL A 155 6.23 -6.45 0.39
CA VAL A 155 5.29 -7.47 -0.08
C VAL A 155 5.33 -7.62 -1.61
N MET A 156 5.44 -6.52 -2.36
CA MET A 156 5.60 -6.55 -3.82
C MET A 156 6.87 -7.31 -4.24
N LEU A 157 8.00 -7.04 -3.58
CA LEU A 157 9.27 -7.72 -3.84
C LEU A 157 9.18 -9.22 -3.52
N ASN A 158 8.50 -9.58 -2.42
CA ASN A 158 8.28 -10.99 -2.09
C ASN A 158 7.38 -11.71 -3.10
N LEU A 159 6.31 -11.07 -3.56
CA LEU A 159 5.47 -11.58 -4.64
C LEU A 159 6.26 -11.74 -5.95
N ALA A 160 7.16 -10.81 -6.25
CA ALA A 160 8.04 -10.91 -7.41
C ALA A 160 8.97 -12.13 -7.33
N SER A 161 9.59 -12.40 -6.17
CA SER A 161 10.36 -13.63 -5.95
C SER A 161 9.52 -14.88 -6.21
N LYS A 162 8.32 -14.97 -5.64
CA LYS A 162 7.42 -16.14 -5.79
C LYS A 162 6.99 -16.37 -7.24
N LEU A 163 6.64 -15.30 -7.96
CA LEU A 163 6.19 -15.39 -9.36
C LEU A 163 7.35 -15.64 -10.34
N MET A 164 8.58 -15.28 -9.96
CA MET A 164 9.78 -15.60 -10.74
C MET A 164 10.20 -17.07 -10.59
N ASP A 165 9.84 -17.75 -9.50
CA ASP A 165 10.19 -19.15 -9.27
C ASP A 165 9.78 -20.02 -10.46
N ALA A 166 10.78 -20.66 -11.08
CA ALA A 166 10.61 -21.48 -12.28
C ALA A 166 9.79 -22.75 -12.04
N THR A 167 9.56 -23.14 -10.78
CA THR A 167 8.73 -24.28 -10.39
C THR A 167 7.23 -23.93 -10.28
N ALA A 168 6.88 -22.64 -10.34
CA ALA A 168 5.49 -22.19 -10.33
C ALA A 168 4.87 -22.36 -11.74
N GLU A 169 4.39 -23.57 -12.06
CA GLU A 169 3.73 -23.85 -13.35
C GLU A 169 2.42 -23.08 -13.54
N ASN A 170 1.72 -22.71 -12.44
CA ASN A 170 0.40 -22.07 -12.47
C ASN A 170 0.44 -20.53 -12.45
N THR A 171 1.51 -19.93 -12.98
CA THR A 171 1.68 -18.46 -13.04
C THR A 171 2.19 -17.99 -14.40
N LYS A 172 2.05 -18.80 -15.46
CA LYS A 172 2.67 -18.51 -16.77
C LYS A 172 1.70 -17.97 -17.83
N ASP A 173 0.40 -17.92 -17.53
CA ASP A 173 -0.63 -17.45 -18.48
C ASP A 173 -0.80 -15.93 -18.47
N ASN A 174 -0.11 -15.23 -17.56
CA ASN A 174 0.00 -13.79 -17.51
C ASN A 174 1.47 -13.34 -17.51
N ASN A 175 1.72 -12.15 -18.02
CA ASN A 175 2.91 -11.39 -17.67
C ASN A 175 2.68 -10.66 -16.34
N TYR A 176 3.74 -10.28 -15.64
CA TYR A 176 3.62 -9.51 -14.39
C TYR A 176 4.44 -8.25 -14.48
N LEU A 177 3.80 -7.11 -14.22
CA LEU A 177 4.46 -5.81 -14.09
C LEU A 177 4.45 -5.41 -12.62
N PHE A 178 5.64 -5.27 -12.05
CA PHE A 178 5.86 -4.78 -10.70
C PHE A 178 6.23 -3.32 -10.79
N ILE A 179 5.52 -2.46 -10.04
CA ILE A 179 5.74 -1.02 -10.09
C ILE A 179 5.74 -0.41 -8.71
N ALA A 180 6.86 0.21 -8.35
CA ALA A 180 6.96 1.11 -7.22
C ALA A 180 6.61 2.52 -7.69
N PHE A 181 5.52 3.09 -7.18
CA PHE A 181 5.05 4.42 -7.58
C PHE A 181 5.73 5.54 -6.79
N SER A 182 5.98 6.65 -7.48
CA SER A 182 6.46 7.92 -6.91
C SER A 182 5.34 8.96 -6.94
N GLY A 183 5.32 9.89 -6.00
CA GLY A 183 4.36 10.98 -5.92
C GLY A 183 2.94 10.56 -5.54
N GLU A 184 2.77 9.46 -4.81
CA GLU A 184 1.46 9.05 -4.27
C GLU A 184 0.94 10.10 -3.29
N GLU A 185 1.78 10.47 -2.32
CA GLU A 185 1.50 11.46 -1.26
C GLU A 185 1.20 12.86 -1.80
N MET A 186 1.59 13.10 -3.05
CA MET A 186 1.38 14.36 -3.76
C MET A 186 0.15 14.31 -4.69
N GLY A 187 -0.71 13.29 -4.55
CA GLY A 187 -1.95 13.12 -5.29
C GLY A 187 -1.86 12.10 -6.42
N LEU A 188 -1.35 10.91 -6.15
CA LEU A 188 -1.32 9.76 -7.07
C LEU A 188 -0.57 10.03 -8.39
N LEU A 189 0.48 10.86 -8.36
CA LEU A 189 1.13 11.37 -9.56
C LEU A 189 1.76 10.25 -10.40
N GLY A 190 2.47 9.32 -9.76
CA GLY A 190 3.17 8.23 -10.44
C GLY A 190 2.23 7.25 -11.11
N SER A 191 1.21 6.76 -10.40
CA SER A 191 0.22 5.85 -10.98
C SER A 191 -0.61 6.53 -12.08
N ASN A 192 -1.00 7.80 -11.88
CA ASN A 192 -1.72 8.56 -12.89
C ASN A 192 -0.88 8.74 -14.16
N TYR A 193 0.40 9.08 -14.00
CA TYR A 193 1.33 9.23 -15.10
C TYR A 193 1.54 7.91 -15.84
N PHE A 194 1.74 6.79 -15.12
CA PHE A 194 1.93 5.47 -15.71
C PHE A 194 0.71 5.04 -16.54
N VAL A 195 -0.50 5.20 -16.02
CA VAL A 195 -1.74 4.81 -16.73
C VAL A 195 -1.96 5.61 -18.01
N LYS A 196 -1.46 6.86 -18.06
CA LYS A 196 -1.50 7.73 -19.25
C LYS A 196 -0.34 7.45 -20.23
N ASN A 197 0.81 7.01 -19.74
CA ASN A 197 2.04 6.83 -20.50
C ASN A 197 2.61 5.40 -20.32
N SER A 198 1.72 4.40 -20.39
CA SER A 198 2.08 3.03 -20.03
C SER A 198 3.20 2.49 -20.92
N THR A 199 4.15 1.80 -20.30
CA THR A 199 5.28 1.15 -20.97
C THR A 199 4.97 -0.30 -21.39
N VAL A 200 3.75 -0.75 -21.13
CA VAL A 200 3.16 -2.00 -21.62
C VAL A 200 1.89 -1.71 -22.42
N ASP A 201 1.36 -2.72 -23.11
CA ASP A 201 0.05 -2.58 -23.75
C ASP A 201 -1.03 -2.45 -22.67
N LYS A 202 -1.56 -1.24 -22.52
CA LYS A 202 -2.64 -0.92 -21.59
C LYS A 202 -3.88 -1.80 -21.79
N ASN A 203 -4.20 -2.17 -23.03
CA ASN A 203 -5.35 -3.03 -23.30
C ASN A 203 -5.13 -4.46 -22.81
N GLY A 204 -3.87 -4.89 -22.70
CA GLY A 204 -3.47 -6.19 -22.15
C GLY A 204 -3.47 -6.24 -20.61
N ILE A 205 -3.58 -5.12 -19.89
CA ILE A 205 -3.58 -5.13 -18.42
C ILE A 205 -4.87 -5.74 -17.89
N THR A 206 -4.84 -6.95 -17.34
CA THR A 206 -6.06 -7.68 -16.94
C THR A 206 -6.67 -7.20 -15.63
N TYR A 207 -5.82 -6.93 -14.64
CA TYR A 207 -6.20 -6.30 -13.37
C TYR A 207 -4.96 -5.74 -12.68
N MET A 208 -5.18 -4.93 -11.65
CA MET A 208 -4.14 -4.36 -10.81
C MET A 208 -4.37 -4.73 -9.35
N ILE A 209 -3.31 -5.16 -8.67
CA ILE A 209 -3.24 -5.34 -7.23
C ILE A 209 -2.38 -4.22 -6.67
N ASN A 210 -2.91 -3.49 -5.69
CA ASN A 210 -2.20 -2.46 -4.94
C ASN A 210 -2.01 -2.90 -3.49
N MET A 211 -0.84 -2.64 -2.93
CA MET A 211 -0.60 -2.74 -1.49
C MET A 211 -0.25 -1.37 -0.93
N ASP A 212 -0.91 -1.03 0.16
CA ASP A 212 -0.70 0.20 0.91
C ASP A 212 -0.87 -0.13 2.38
N MET A 213 0.12 0.21 3.21
CA MET A 213 0.10 -0.10 4.65
C MET A 213 -0.34 -1.53 4.96
N VAL A 214 0.48 -2.51 4.60
CA VAL A 214 0.22 -3.96 4.79
C VAL A 214 1.09 -4.60 5.87
N GLY A 215 1.73 -3.78 6.70
CA GLY A 215 2.66 -4.16 7.76
C GLY A 215 2.05 -4.23 9.15
N ARG A 216 0.81 -3.77 9.37
CA ARG A 216 0.18 -3.67 10.71
C ARG A 216 -1.05 -4.55 10.88
N LEU A 217 -1.04 -5.74 10.27
CA LEU A 217 -2.12 -6.73 10.45
C LEU A 217 -2.42 -6.95 11.94
N ASN A 218 -3.65 -6.62 12.33
CA ASN A 218 -4.10 -6.63 13.72
C ASN A 218 -4.35 -8.04 14.27
N GLU A 219 -4.64 -8.12 15.58
CA GLU A 219 -4.89 -9.40 16.26
C GLU A 219 -6.13 -10.12 15.73
N GLU A 220 -7.13 -9.37 15.23
CA GLU A 220 -8.31 -9.93 14.56
C GLU A 220 -8.02 -10.44 13.13
N ASN A 221 -6.77 -10.34 12.66
CA ASN A 221 -6.34 -10.67 11.31
C ASN A 221 -7.18 -9.98 10.23
N THR A 222 -7.58 -8.74 10.49
CA THR A 222 -8.47 -8.01 9.58
C THR A 222 -7.68 -7.31 8.49
N ILE A 223 -8.15 -7.46 7.26
CA ILE A 223 -7.60 -6.79 6.08
C ILE A 223 -8.73 -6.13 5.30
N ALA A 224 -8.59 -4.84 5.01
CA ALA A 224 -9.47 -4.15 4.10
C ALA A 224 -9.07 -4.50 2.66
N VAL A 225 -10.07 -4.87 1.86
CA VAL A 225 -9.90 -5.09 0.43
C VAL A 225 -10.86 -4.19 -0.32
N HIS A 226 -10.32 -3.17 -0.98
CA HIS A 226 -11.06 -2.25 -1.83
C HIS A 226 -11.07 -2.74 -3.28
N GLY A 227 -12.00 -2.22 -4.08
CA GLY A 227 -12.12 -2.57 -5.49
C GLY A 227 -12.75 -3.93 -5.76
N VAL A 228 -13.26 -4.65 -4.73
CA VAL A 228 -13.89 -5.98 -4.90
C VAL A 228 -15.06 -5.92 -5.89
N GLY A 229 -15.72 -4.76 -5.96
CA GLY A 229 -16.82 -4.54 -6.86
C GLY A 229 -16.43 -4.31 -8.32
N THR A 230 -15.14 -4.21 -8.65
CA THR A 230 -14.66 -3.79 -9.99
C THR A 230 -14.55 -4.94 -10.99
N SER A 231 -14.69 -6.18 -10.54
CA SER A 231 -14.84 -7.37 -11.37
C SER A 231 -15.90 -8.31 -10.79
N PRO A 232 -16.72 -8.99 -11.61
CA PRO A 232 -17.72 -9.96 -11.13
C PRO A 232 -17.13 -11.14 -10.33
N ILE A 233 -15.88 -11.51 -10.58
CA ILE A 233 -15.26 -12.72 -9.99
C ILE A 233 -14.52 -12.46 -8.68
N PHE A 234 -14.06 -11.22 -8.43
CA PHE A 234 -13.18 -10.91 -7.29
C PHE A 234 -13.75 -11.33 -5.94
N LYS A 235 -15.03 -11.07 -5.68
CA LYS A 235 -15.65 -11.51 -4.43
C LYS A 235 -15.53 -13.03 -4.24
N GLN A 236 -15.81 -13.82 -5.28
CA GLN A 236 -15.68 -15.27 -5.16
C GLN A 236 -14.22 -15.68 -4.96
N THR A 237 -13.31 -15.14 -5.77
CA THR A 237 -11.87 -15.41 -5.71
C THR A 237 -11.28 -15.12 -4.32
N LEU A 238 -11.57 -13.94 -3.75
CA LEU A 238 -11.06 -13.54 -2.44
C LEU A 238 -11.47 -14.54 -1.34
N PHE A 239 -12.78 -14.84 -1.25
CA PHE A 239 -13.27 -15.71 -0.19
C PHE A 239 -12.94 -17.19 -0.42
N ALA A 240 -12.74 -17.63 -1.67
CA ALA A 240 -12.32 -18.99 -1.98
C ALA A 240 -10.85 -19.26 -1.63
N ASN A 241 -9.99 -18.24 -1.63
CA ASN A 241 -8.56 -18.36 -1.37
C ASN A 241 -8.16 -17.96 0.07
N ASN A 242 -9.12 -17.70 0.95
CA ASN A 242 -8.86 -17.28 2.33
C ASN A 242 -8.63 -18.46 3.29
N ASP A 243 -7.69 -19.35 2.95
CA ASP A 243 -7.23 -20.42 3.83
C ASP A 243 -6.32 -19.92 4.97
N TYR A 244 -6.09 -18.61 5.02
CA TYR A 244 -5.17 -17.92 5.94
C TYR A 244 -5.85 -17.37 7.19
N GLY A 245 -7.17 -17.53 7.30
CA GLY A 245 -7.95 -17.07 8.46
C GLY A 245 -7.99 -15.55 8.59
N LEU A 246 -7.95 -14.82 7.47
CA LEU A 246 -8.09 -13.37 7.45
C LEU A 246 -9.57 -12.98 7.61
N THR A 247 -9.83 -11.90 8.35
CA THR A 247 -11.14 -11.25 8.37
C THR A 247 -11.16 -10.22 7.24
N ILE A 248 -11.88 -10.50 6.15
CA ILE A 248 -11.92 -9.61 4.98
C ILE A 248 -12.96 -8.51 5.20
N ALA A 249 -12.51 -7.27 5.39
CA ALA A 249 -13.35 -6.07 5.32
C ALA A 249 -13.50 -5.65 3.84
N GLU A 250 -14.56 -6.12 3.19
CA GLU A 250 -14.82 -5.91 1.77
C GLU A 250 -15.38 -4.50 1.48
N HIS A 251 -14.72 -3.77 0.58
CA HIS A 251 -15.20 -2.51 0.02
C HIS A 251 -15.37 -2.62 -1.50
N ASN A 252 -16.56 -2.27 -1.98
CA ASN A 252 -16.91 -2.45 -3.39
C ASN A 252 -16.28 -1.40 -4.30
N SER A 253 -16.14 -0.16 -3.83
CA SER A 253 -15.63 0.96 -4.64
C SER A 253 -14.22 0.70 -5.17
N GLY A 254 -14.01 0.97 -6.46
CA GLY A 254 -12.67 1.05 -7.07
C GLY A 254 -11.99 2.42 -6.90
N ILE A 255 -12.68 3.37 -6.27
CA ILE A 255 -12.13 4.67 -5.87
C ILE A 255 -11.76 4.59 -4.39
N GLY A 256 -10.51 4.93 -4.09
CA GLY A 256 -9.94 5.01 -2.75
C GLY A 256 -8.71 5.93 -2.73
N PRO A 257 -8.16 6.18 -1.53
CA PRO A 257 -7.05 7.12 -1.35
C PRO A 257 -5.69 6.46 -1.64
N SER A 258 -5.55 5.76 -2.77
CA SER A 258 -4.27 5.12 -3.16
C SER A 258 -4.21 4.84 -4.66
N ASP A 259 -3.07 4.37 -5.16
CA ASP A 259 -2.70 4.27 -6.58
C ASP A 259 -3.65 3.45 -7.46
N HIS A 260 -4.36 2.47 -6.87
CA HIS A 260 -5.38 1.68 -7.58
C HIS A 260 -6.45 2.55 -8.25
N THR A 261 -6.76 3.72 -7.70
CA THR A 261 -7.74 4.66 -8.27
C THR A 261 -7.35 5.08 -9.69
N SER A 262 -6.07 5.30 -9.96
CA SER A 262 -5.60 5.66 -11.31
C SER A 262 -5.92 4.58 -12.35
N PHE A 263 -5.85 3.30 -11.96
CA PHE A 263 -6.16 2.16 -12.82
C PHE A 263 -7.67 1.95 -12.97
N TYR A 264 -8.42 2.08 -11.88
CA TYR A 264 -9.88 2.02 -11.91
C TYR A 264 -10.49 3.08 -12.85
N LEU A 265 -9.98 4.32 -12.80
CA LEU A 265 -10.40 5.41 -13.69
C LEU A 265 -10.06 5.16 -15.17
N ALA A 266 -9.24 4.16 -15.46
CA ALA A 266 -8.93 3.69 -16.80
C ALA A 266 -9.65 2.38 -17.18
N ASP A 267 -10.74 2.05 -16.47
CA ASP A 267 -11.57 0.87 -16.69
C ASP A 267 -10.80 -0.46 -16.53
N ILE A 268 -9.84 -0.49 -15.60
CA ILE A 268 -9.08 -1.70 -15.22
C ILE A 268 -9.62 -2.19 -13.87
N PRO A 269 -9.95 -3.49 -13.72
CA PRO A 269 -10.30 -4.05 -12.42
C PRO A 269 -9.16 -3.90 -11.42
N VAL A 270 -9.48 -3.54 -10.18
CA VAL A 270 -8.48 -3.31 -9.14
C VAL A 270 -8.84 -4.02 -7.84
N LEU A 271 -7.81 -4.47 -7.13
CA LEU A 271 -7.87 -4.86 -5.73
C LEU A 271 -6.83 -4.06 -4.97
N HIS A 272 -7.23 -3.48 -3.84
CA HIS A 272 -6.32 -2.74 -2.98
C HIS A 272 -6.38 -3.31 -1.56
N PHE A 273 -5.23 -3.73 -1.06
CA PHE A 273 -5.06 -4.38 0.24
C PHE A 273 -4.46 -3.39 1.25
N PHE A 274 -5.13 -3.25 2.39
CA PHE A 274 -4.82 -2.25 3.42
C PHE A 274 -5.06 -2.82 4.82
N THR A 275 -4.13 -2.60 5.76
CA THR A 275 -4.23 -3.07 7.16
C THR A 275 -4.70 -2.00 8.15
N GLY A 276 -5.30 -0.91 7.64
CA GLY A 276 -5.85 0.14 8.50
C GLY A 276 -4.83 1.22 8.83
N GLN A 277 -5.33 2.35 9.32
CA GLN A 277 -4.48 3.36 9.94
C GLN A 277 -4.11 2.93 11.37
N HIS A 278 -3.04 3.51 11.89
CA HIS A 278 -2.59 3.32 13.27
C HIS A 278 -2.09 4.64 13.86
N GLU A 279 -1.73 4.62 15.14
CA GLU A 279 -1.35 5.83 15.89
C GLU A 279 -0.10 6.55 15.35
N ASP A 280 0.76 5.82 14.64
CA ASP A 280 1.98 6.33 14.01
C ASP A 280 1.79 6.82 12.56
N TYR A 281 0.59 6.69 11.98
CA TYR A 281 0.31 7.09 10.59
C TYR A 281 0.69 8.56 10.32
N HIS A 282 1.45 8.82 9.24
CA HIS A 282 1.98 10.13 8.86
C HIS A 282 2.76 10.82 10.00
N LYS A 283 3.53 10.04 10.77
CA LYS A 283 4.36 10.53 11.87
C LYS A 283 5.72 9.83 11.87
N PRO A 284 6.76 10.46 12.45
CA PRO A 284 8.10 9.88 12.59
C PRO A 284 8.17 8.53 13.31
N GLY A 285 7.13 8.15 14.06
CA GLY A 285 7.11 6.90 14.81
C GLY A 285 6.74 5.67 13.99
N ASP A 286 6.45 5.79 12.69
CA ASP A 286 6.16 4.63 11.86
C ASP A 286 7.44 3.88 11.47
N ASP A 287 7.98 3.14 12.43
CA ASP A 287 9.28 2.49 12.36
C ASP A 287 9.18 0.98 12.10
N ALA A 288 10.23 0.43 11.46
CA ALA A 288 10.31 -0.95 11.00
C ALA A 288 10.16 -1.99 12.13
N GLU A 289 10.57 -1.67 13.36
CA GLU A 289 10.46 -2.54 14.52
C GLU A 289 9.02 -2.85 14.92
N LYS A 290 8.08 -1.98 14.54
CA LYS A 290 6.69 -2.08 14.97
C LYS A 290 5.80 -2.86 14.00
N LEU A 291 6.34 -3.27 12.84
CA LEU A 291 5.60 -4.06 11.86
C LEU A 291 5.40 -5.52 12.29
N ASN A 292 4.28 -6.09 11.87
CA ASN A 292 3.93 -7.49 11.99
C ASN A 292 4.40 -8.28 10.73
N TYR A 293 5.66 -8.71 10.72
CA TYR A 293 6.24 -9.45 9.59
C TYR A 293 5.59 -10.81 9.31
N GLU A 294 5.07 -11.50 10.33
CA GLU A 294 4.30 -12.73 10.13
C GLU A 294 2.97 -12.44 9.43
N GLY A 295 2.33 -11.32 9.79
CA GLY A 295 1.15 -10.78 9.11
C GLY A 295 1.42 -10.42 7.65
N MET A 296 2.54 -9.72 7.38
CA MET A 296 2.96 -9.43 6.00
C MET A 296 3.15 -10.69 5.17
N GLN A 297 3.79 -11.73 5.73
CA GLN A 297 3.94 -13.02 5.04
C GLN A 297 2.60 -13.67 4.73
N LYS A 298 1.68 -13.66 5.69
CA LYS A 298 0.32 -14.17 5.50
C LYS A 298 -0.41 -13.42 4.38
N ILE A 299 -0.30 -12.09 4.33
CA ILE A 299 -0.90 -11.26 3.28
C ILE A 299 -0.27 -11.57 1.91
N SER A 300 1.06 -11.67 1.84
CA SER A 300 1.77 -12.05 0.62
C SER A 300 1.35 -13.44 0.10
N ASP A 301 1.21 -14.42 0.99
CA ASP A 301 0.75 -15.76 0.63
C ASP A 301 -0.69 -15.74 0.10
N TYR A 302 -1.58 -14.98 0.76
CA TYR A 302 -2.96 -14.81 0.33
C TYR A 302 -3.08 -14.13 -1.04
N ILE A 303 -2.34 -13.03 -1.26
CA ILE A 303 -2.31 -12.35 -2.56
C ILE A 303 -1.76 -13.28 -3.64
N HIS A 304 -0.72 -14.07 -3.33
CA HIS A 304 -0.18 -15.05 -4.26
C HIS A 304 -1.21 -16.12 -4.64
N ALA A 305 -1.99 -16.64 -3.68
CA ALA A 305 -3.07 -17.59 -3.95
C ALA A 305 -4.13 -17.02 -4.90
N ILE A 306 -4.53 -15.75 -4.69
CA ILE A 306 -5.44 -15.04 -5.60
C ILE A 306 -4.87 -14.94 -7.02
N ILE A 307 -3.58 -14.60 -7.16
CA ILE A 307 -2.93 -14.48 -8.47
C ILE A 307 -2.88 -15.83 -9.18
N VAL A 308 -2.63 -16.91 -8.45
CA VAL A 308 -2.60 -18.28 -8.98
C VAL A 308 -4.00 -18.72 -9.43
N ASP A 309 -5.04 -18.45 -8.64
CA ASP A 309 -6.43 -18.78 -8.98
C ASP A 309 -6.90 -18.05 -10.24
N LEU A 310 -6.47 -16.79 -10.41
CA LEU A 310 -6.81 -15.96 -11.57
C LEU A 310 -5.90 -16.16 -12.79
N ASN A 311 -4.95 -17.11 -12.74
CA ASN A 311 -3.90 -17.20 -13.75
C ASN A 311 -4.47 -17.47 -15.16
N ASP A 312 -5.47 -18.34 -15.29
CA ASP A 312 -6.02 -18.78 -16.59
C ASP A 312 -7.31 -18.07 -17.03
N ASP A 313 -7.79 -17.07 -16.28
CA ASP A 313 -9.01 -16.30 -16.59
C ASP A 313 -8.85 -15.33 -17.79
N GLY A 314 -7.63 -15.11 -18.26
CA GLY A 314 -7.34 -14.16 -19.33
C GLY A 314 -7.69 -12.72 -18.94
N LYS A 315 -8.42 -12.00 -19.81
CA LYS A 315 -8.79 -10.59 -19.59
C LYS A 315 -10.05 -10.51 -18.72
N LEU A 316 -9.90 -10.00 -17.49
CA LEU A 316 -11.03 -9.85 -16.59
C LEU A 316 -12.04 -8.78 -17.05
N ALA A 317 -13.31 -9.03 -16.76
CA ALA A 317 -14.38 -8.09 -17.04
C ALA A 317 -14.36 -6.92 -16.02
N PHE A 318 -14.34 -5.69 -16.53
CA PHE A 318 -14.48 -4.49 -15.70
C PHE A 318 -15.94 -4.17 -15.40
N ARG A 319 -16.21 -3.78 -14.15
CA ARG A 319 -17.49 -3.26 -13.70
C ARG A 319 -17.26 -1.94 -12.98
N LYS A 320 -17.85 -0.86 -13.52
CA LYS A 320 -17.87 0.44 -12.83
C LYS A 320 -18.66 0.32 -11.51
N THR A 321 -18.11 0.84 -10.44
CA THR A 321 -18.71 0.84 -9.11
C THR A 321 -19.33 2.20 -8.81
N LYS A 322 -20.21 2.27 -7.81
CA LYS A 322 -20.65 3.56 -7.29
C LYS A 322 -19.45 4.25 -6.62
N ASP A 323 -19.38 5.57 -6.78
CA ASP A 323 -18.43 6.38 -6.07
C ASP A 323 -18.95 6.60 -4.64
N GLU A 324 -18.32 5.96 -3.66
CA GLU A 324 -18.67 6.15 -2.24
C GLU A 324 -18.06 7.46 -1.69
N SER A 325 -17.12 8.08 -2.40
CA SER A 325 -16.47 9.35 -2.00
C SER A 325 -17.35 10.58 -2.23
N GLU A 326 -18.27 10.54 -3.21
CA GLU A 326 -19.25 11.63 -3.45
C GLU A 326 -20.20 11.84 -2.25
N GLU A 327 -20.35 10.85 -1.37
CA GLU A 327 -21.17 10.95 -0.16
C GLU A 327 -20.42 11.48 1.06
N VAL A 328 -19.09 11.66 0.99
CA VAL A 328 -18.29 12.11 2.14
C VAL A 328 -18.57 13.61 2.37
N PRO A 329 -19.24 13.97 3.47
CA PRO A 329 -19.60 15.36 3.71
C PRO A 329 -18.38 16.16 4.16
N ARG A 330 -18.30 17.44 3.75
CA ARG A 330 -17.24 18.35 4.23
C ARG A 330 -17.44 18.63 5.72
N PHE A 331 -16.37 18.52 6.49
CA PHE A 331 -16.36 18.78 7.92
C PHE A 331 -15.90 20.20 8.23
N LYS A 332 -16.52 20.79 9.25
CA LYS A 332 -16.07 22.06 9.85
C LYS A 332 -15.24 21.83 11.11
N VAL A 333 -15.42 20.68 11.75
CA VAL A 333 -14.81 20.29 13.02
C VAL A 333 -14.26 18.87 12.95
N GLY A 334 -13.32 18.55 13.82
CA GLY A 334 -12.79 17.20 13.98
C GLY A 334 -12.93 16.73 15.42
N LEU A 335 -13.35 15.48 15.62
CA LEU A 335 -13.36 14.87 16.94
C LEU A 335 -11.93 14.65 17.48
N GLY A 336 -10.95 14.47 16.57
CA GLY A 336 -9.56 14.21 16.93
C GLY A 336 -9.28 12.75 17.31
N VAL A 337 -9.98 11.84 16.65
CA VAL A 337 -9.75 10.39 16.73
C VAL A 337 -9.18 9.91 15.40
N VAL A 338 -8.41 8.84 15.46
CA VAL A 338 -8.08 8.00 14.30
C VAL A 338 -9.15 6.89 14.28
N PRO A 339 -10.05 6.89 13.29
CA PRO A 339 -11.03 5.82 13.16
C PRO A 339 -10.36 4.50 12.83
N ASP A 340 -10.88 3.42 13.39
CA ASP A 340 -10.54 2.07 12.96
C ASP A 340 -11.34 1.72 11.71
N TYR A 341 -10.72 1.92 10.54
CA TYR A 341 -11.32 1.60 9.24
C TYR A 341 -11.51 0.10 9.01
N LEU A 342 -10.87 -0.76 9.81
CA LEU A 342 -11.01 -2.21 9.73
C LEU A 342 -12.15 -2.75 10.60
N PHE A 343 -12.75 -1.92 11.47
CA PHE A 343 -13.83 -2.37 12.32
C PHE A 343 -15.09 -2.69 11.50
N THR A 344 -15.48 -3.97 11.51
CA THR A 344 -16.67 -4.48 10.80
C THR A 344 -17.93 -4.56 11.66
N GLY A 345 -17.83 -4.20 12.95
CA GLY A 345 -18.97 -4.15 13.85
C GLY A 345 -19.82 -2.89 13.68
N GLU A 346 -20.95 -2.82 14.37
CA GLU A 346 -21.85 -1.67 14.32
C GLU A 346 -21.28 -0.49 15.14
N GLY A 347 -21.02 0.65 14.48
CA GLY A 347 -20.47 1.86 15.09
C GLY A 347 -19.18 2.34 14.42
N MET A 348 -18.47 3.25 15.08
CA MET A 348 -17.11 3.65 14.70
C MET A 348 -16.17 3.37 15.87
N ARG A 349 -15.29 2.37 15.72
CA ARG A 349 -14.26 2.06 16.73
C ARG A 349 -13.11 3.04 16.60
N ILE A 350 -12.59 3.51 17.74
CA ILE A 350 -11.48 4.45 17.82
C ILE A 350 -10.18 3.63 17.89
N ASP A 351 -9.28 3.79 16.92
CA ASP A 351 -7.96 3.16 16.96
C ASP A 351 -6.89 4.05 17.60
N GLY A 352 -7.11 5.37 17.62
CA GLY A 352 -6.20 6.32 18.24
C GLY A 352 -6.88 7.62 18.63
N VAL A 353 -6.30 8.35 19.59
CA VAL A 353 -6.79 9.66 20.05
C VAL A 353 -5.66 10.66 19.94
N SER A 354 -5.92 11.78 19.27
CA SER A 354 -4.93 12.85 19.08
C SER A 354 -4.82 13.75 20.31
N GLU A 355 -3.59 14.16 20.65
CA GLU A 355 -3.34 15.07 21.76
C GLU A 355 -3.99 16.45 21.56
N ASP A 356 -4.45 17.04 22.66
CA ASP A 356 -5.10 18.36 22.75
C ASP A 356 -6.37 18.53 21.91
N LYS A 357 -6.93 17.43 21.37
CA LYS A 357 -8.17 17.44 20.58
C LYS A 357 -9.42 17.15 21.42
N PRO A 358 -10.63 17.45 20.89
CA PRO A 358 -11.89 17.24 21.61
C PRO A 358 -12.06 15.85 22.23
N ALA A 359 -11.67 14.79 21.52
CA ALA A 359 -11.75 13.42 22.00
C ALA A 359 -10.92 13.16 23.27
N GLN A 360 -9.66 13.60 23.27
CA GLN A 360 -8.79 13.44 24.45
C GLN A 360 -9.34 14.21 25.64
N LYS A 361 -9.78 15.46 25.41
CA LYS A 361 -10.38 16.31 26.45
C LYS A 361 -11.67 15.72 27.03
N ALA A 362 -12.42 14.98 26.21
CA ALA A 362 -13.63 14.27 26.62
C ALA A 362 -13.37 12.89 27.25
N GLY A 363 -12.11 12.44 27.32
CA GLY A 363 -11.74 11.14 27.90
C GLY A 363 -12.08 9.93 27.02
N LEU A 364 -12.22 10.15 25.70
CA LEU A 364 -12.27 9.05 24.73
C LEU A 364 -10.91 8.34 24.67
N LEU A 365 -10.95 7.02 24.48
CA LEU A 365 -9.79 6.14 24.47
C LEU A 365 -9.79 5.24 23.23
N LYS A 366 -8.62 4.69 22.90
CA LYS A 366 -8.49 3.58 21.95
C LYS A 366 -9.38 2.41 22.41
N GLY A 367 -10.09 1.81 21.45
CA GLY A 367 -11.02 0.70 21.68
C GLY A 367 -12.47 1.12 21.96
N ASP A 368 -12.73 2.39 22.23
CA ASP A 368 -14.10 2.90 22.34
C ASP A 368 -14.84 2.78 21.01
N ILE A 369 -16.10 2.36 21.04
CA ILE A 369 -16.97 2.31 19.86
C ILE A 369 -17.99 3.42 19.97
N VAL A 370 -17.90 4.44 19.11
CA VAL A 370 -18.90 5.51 19.02
C VAL A 370 -20.19 4.92 18.43
N LYS A 371 -21.25 4.92 19.23
CA LYS A 371 -22.59 4.45 18.87
C LYS A 371 -23.54 5.61 18.55
N LYS A 372 -23.34 6.79 19.15
CA LYS A 372 -24.08 8.01 18.81
C LYS A 372 -23.21 9.26 18.93
N LEU A 373 -23.48 10.23 18.04
CA LEU A 373 -22.89 11.56 18.07
C LEU A 373 -24.03 12.59 18.09
N GLY A 374 -24.34 13.14 19.27
CA GLY A 374 -25.53 13.97 19.49
C GLY A 374 -26.83 13.20 19.23
N ALA A 375 -27.64 13.70 18.29
CA ALA A 375 -28.90 13.07 17.90
C ALA A 375 -28.73 11.97 16.83
N PHE A 376 -27.52 11.79 16.29
CA PHE A 376 -27.26 10.88 15.18
C PHE A 376 -26.77 9.53 15.69
N GLU A 377 -27.42 8.45 15.22
CA GLU A 377 -26.90 7.10 15.37
C GLU A 377 -25.66 6.92 14.50
N VAL A 378 -24.65 6.27 15.04
CA VAL A 378 -23.45 5.88 14.33
C VAL A 378 -23.49 4.36 14.19
N ILE A 379 -23.73 3.91 12.97
CA ILE A 379 -23.82 2.49 12.60
C ILE A 379 -22.57 2.01 11.85
N ASP A 380 -21.83 2.94 11.24
CA ASP A 380 -20.65 2.73 10.42
C ASP A 380 -19.84 4.04 10.29
N MET A 381 -18.74 3.98 9.54
CA MET A 381 -17.90 5.15 9.26
C MET A 381 -18.64 6.29 8.53
N MET A 382 -19.52 5.95 7.58
CA MET A 382 -20.23 6.95 6.79
C MET A 382 -21.26 7.73 7.62
N SER A 383 -22.00 7.03 8.50
CA SER A 383 -22.95 7.66 9.43
C SER A 383 -22.24 8.51 10.48
N TYR A 384 -21.06 8.08 10.96
CA TYR A 384 -20.19 8.92 11.79
C TYR A 384 -19.79 10.21 11.06
N MET A 385 -19.31 10.10 9.82
CA MET A 385 -18.94 11.25 9.01
C MET A 385 -20.14 12.19 8.78
N LYS A 386 -21.29 11.65 8.35
CA LYS A 386 -22.51 12.43 8.16
C LYS A 386 -22.95 13.15 9.44
N ALA A 387 -22.82 12.50 10.60
CA ALA A 387 -23.09 13.13 11.90
C ALA A 387 -22.10 14.27 12.20
N LEU A 388 -20.79 14.00 12.09
CA LEU A 388 -19.73 14.97 12.41
C LEU A 388 -19.83 16.24 11.57
N ALA A 389 -20.20 16.12 10.29
CA ALA A 389 -20.36 17.27 9.39
C ALA A 389 -21.48 18.25 9.79
N THR A 390 -22.34 17.89 10.74
CA THR A 390 -23.44 18.76 11.22
C THR A 390 -23.03 19.69 12.36
N PHE A 391 -21.84 19.50 12.94
CA PHE A 391 -21.37 20.26 14.09
C PHE A 391 -20.51 21.47 13.70
N GLU A 392 -20.57 22.51 14.52
CA GLU A 392 -19.78 23.76 14.38
C GLU A 392 -18.73 23.87 15.50
N GLU A 393 -17.68 24.66 15.28
CA GLU A 393 -16.64 24.92 16.28
C GLU A 393 -17.23 25.54 17.55
N GLY A 394 -16.81 25.07 18.72
CA GLY A 394 -17.33 25.47 20.03
C GLY A 394 -18.67 24.84 20.40
N GLN A 395 -19.27 24.01 19.54
CA GLN A 395 -20.49 23.31 19.88
C GLN A 395 -20.21 22.13 20.81
N THR A 396 -20.98 22.05 21.89
CA THR A 396 -20.95 20.92 22.82
C THR A 396 -22.06 19.91 22.50
N THR A 397 -21.73 18.62 22.49
CA THR A 397 -22.69 17.54 22.28
C THR A 397 -22.37 16.32 23.15
N LYS A 398 -23.37 15.45 23.30
CA LYS A 398 -23.20 14.15 23.97
C LYS A 398 -22.80 13.09 22.96
N VAL A 399 -21.80 12.29 23.31
CA VAL A 399 -21.34 11.15 22.53
C VAL A 399 -21.60 9.90 23.34
N VAL A 400 -22.35 8.97 22.75
CA VAL A 400 -22.57 7.65 23.36
C VAL A 400 -21.53 6.71 22.79
N ILE A 401 -20.71 6.16 23.67
CA ILE A 401 -19.70 5.16 23.34
C ILE A 401 -20.03 3.84 23.99
N GLU A 402 -19.47 2.77 23.45
CA GLU A 402 -19.38 1.47 24.11
C GLU A 402 -17.92 1.19 24.43
N ARG A 403 -17.62 0.98 25.72
CA ARG A 403 -16.30 0.65 26.24
C ARG A 403 -16.41 -0.67 26.99
N GLU A 404 -15.67 -1.68 26.57
CA GLU A 404 -15.69 -3.02 27.18
C GLU A 404 -17.13 -3.60 27.29
N GLY A 405 -17.98 -3.33 26.29
CA GLY A 405 -19.38 -3.79 26.26
C GLY A 405 -20.35 -2.98 27.13
N ALA A 406 -19.89 -1.95 27.83
CA ALA A 406 -20.73 -1.05 28.60
C ALA A 406 -20.94 0.29 27.87
N LYS A 407 -22.20 0.71 27.77
CA LYS A 407 -22.53 2.03 27.21
C LYS A 407 -22.18 3.15 28.19
N GLN A 408 -21.48 4.16 27.68
CA GLN A 408 -21.12 5.36 28.42
C GLN A 408 -21.50 6.59 27.60
N GLU A 409 -21.72 7.71 28.29
CA GLU A 409 -22.01 8.99 27.65
C GLU A 409 -20.94 9.99 28.08
N VAL A 410 -20.29 10.62 27.12
CA VAL A 410 -19.28 11.65 27.34
C VAL A 410 -19.71 12.95 26.66
N GLU A 411 -19.28 14.07 27.21
CA GLU A 411 -19.56 15.38 26.65
C GLU A 411 -18.33 15.85 25.85
N VAL A 412 -18.54 16.17 24.58
CA VAL A 412 -17.50 16.62 23.65
C VAL A 412 -17.81 18.04 23.24
N THR A 413 -16.81 18.91 23.32
CA THR A 413 -16.85 20.26 22.72
C THR A 413 -15.89 20.32 21.56
N PHE A 414 -16.41 20.62 20.36
CA PHE A 414 -15.64 20.63 19.12
C PHE A 414 -14.74 21.84 18.94
#